data_AF-A0A0U9HVY7-F1
#
_entry.id   AF-A0A0U9HVY7-F1
#
_cell.length_a   1.000
_cell.length_b   1.000
_cell.length_c   1.000
_cell.angle_alpha   90.00
_cell.angle_beta   90.00
_cell.angle_gamma   90.00
#
_symmetry.space_group_name_H-M   'P 1'
#
loop_
_entity.id
_entity.type
_entity.pdbx_description
1 polymer ?
#
loop_
_entity_poly.entity_id
_entity_poly.type
_entity_poly.pdbx_seq_one_letter_code
_entity_poly.pdbx_strand_id
1 'polypeptide(L)' 'MPTLISIFCSILARPTGEAILFLGKLPEAYAIFDPIVDVLPVIPVLFLLLAFVWQASVSFR' A
#
# COMPACT_ATOMS: atom_id res chain seq x y z
N MET A 1 -18.25 -10.83 13.46
CA MET A 1 -18.07 -9.73 12.48
C MET A 1 -17.10 -10.15 11.35
N PRO A 2 -17.44 -11.18 10.54
CA PRO A 2 -16.56 -11.71 9.49
C PRO A 2 -16.64 -10.97 8.14
N THR A 3 -17.66 -10.13 7.94
CA THR A 3 -17.92 -9.48 6.64
C THR A 3 -16.92 -8.36 6.31
N LEU A 4 -16.42 -7.63 7.32
CA LEU A 4 -15.48 -6.53 7.11
C LEU A 4 -14.06 -7.05 6.77
N ILE A 5 -13.63 -8.15 7.39
CA ILE A 5 -12.40 -8.90 7.03
C ILE A 5 -12.49 -9.48 5.62
N SER A 6 -13.63 -10.07 5.26
CA SER A 6 -13.83 -10.65 3.93
C SER A 6 -13.88 -9.58 2.83
N ILE A 7 -14.50 -8.42 3.09
CA ILE A 7 -14.52 -7.28 2.16
C ILE A 7 -13.13 -6.65 2.04
N PHE A 8 -12.41 -6.46 3.15
CA PHE A 8 -11.04 -5.94 3.15
C PHE A 8 -10.08 -6.90 2.41
N CYS A 9 -10.21 -8.21 2.62
CA CYS A 9 -9.47 -9.23 1.87
C CYS A 9 -9.85 -9.21 0.39
N SER A 10 -11.13 -9.06 0.03
CA SER A 10 -11.57 -8.99 -1.37
C SER A 10 -11.12 -7.71 -2.10
N ILE A 11 -10.86 -6.61 -1.37
CA ILE A 11 -10.39 -5.33 -1.91
C ILE A 11 -8.86 -5.27 -1.96
N LEU A 12 -8.16 -5.73 -0.92
CA LEU A 12 -6.69 -5.78 -0.88
C LEU A 12 -6.08 -6.96 -1.67
N ALA A 13 -6.79 -8.08 -1.78
CA ALA A 13 -6.37 -9.23 -2.57
C ALA A 13 -6.88 -9.17 -4.02
N ARG A 14 -7.44 -8.04 -4.47
CA ARG A 14 -7.47 -7.71 -5.90
C ARG A 14 -6.13 -7.07 -6.24
N PRO A 15 -5.17 -7.79 -6.83
CA PRO A 15 -4.00 -7.15 -7.37
C PRO A 15 -4.47 -6.50 -8.67
N THR A 16 -4.91 -5.24 -8.60
CA THR A 16 -4.81 -4.38 -9.78
C THR A 16 -3.31 -4.17 -9.98
N GLY A 17 -2.71 -5.14 -10.70
CA GLY A 17 -1.29 -5.28 -10.93
C GLY A 17 -0.76 -4.18 -11.86
N GLU A 18 -0.73 -2.96 -11.33
CA GLU A 18 -0.10 -1.82 -11.98
C GLU A 18 0.97 -1.24 -11.05
N ALA A 19 1.73 -2.10 -10.35
CA ALA A 19 3.00 -1.71 -9.73
C ALA A 19 4.06 -1.57 -10.82
N ILE A 20 3.76 -0.75 -11.83
CA ILE A 20 4.69 -0.44 -12.92
C ILE A 20 5.75 0.49 -12.32
N LEU A 21 6.88 -0.11 -11.97
CA LEU A 21 8.10 0.57 -11.54
C LEU A 21 8.75 1.33 -12.73
N PHE A 22 8.02 2.28 -13.32
CA PHE A 22 8.60 3.26 -14.25
C PHE A 22 8.94 4.54 -13.47
N LEU A 23 10.05 4.50 -12.75
CA LEU A 23 10.72 5.69 -12.22
C LEU A 23 11.46 6.40 -13.37
N GLY A 24 10.69 7.04 -14.24
CA GLY A 24 11.20 8.06 -15.15
C GLY A 24 11.56 9.33 -14.39
N LYS A 25 12.46 10.16 -14.93
CA LYS A 25 12.80 11.44 -14.32
C LYS A 25 11.55 12.30 -14.16
N LEU A 26 11.33 12.84 -12.97
CA LEU A 26 10.26 13.78 -12.71
C LEU A 26 10.50 15.06 -13.55
N PRO A 27 9.44 15.71 -14.06
CA PRO A 27 9.55 17.04 -14.66
C PRO A 27 10.16 18.03 -13.64
N GLU A 28 10.89 19.04 -14.11
CA GLU A 28 11.68 19.98 -13.27
C GLU A 28 10.86 20.65 -12.14
N ALA A 29 9.56 20.89 -12.36
CA ALA A 29 8.66 21.43 -11.34
C ALA A 29 8.41 20.51 -10.13
N TYR A 30 8.68 19.20 -10.27
CA TYR A 30 8.45 18.20 -9.23
C TYR A 30 9.74 17.60 -8.67
N ALA A 31 10.92 18.09 -9.08
CA ALA A 31 12.22 17.60 -8.60
C ALA A 31 12.38 17.68 -7.06
N ILE A 32 11.66 18.61 -6.40
CA ILE A 32 11.65 18.72 -4.93
C ILE A 32 11.04 17.46 -4.27
N PHE A 33 10.16 16.76 -5.00
CA PHE A 33 9.49 15.55 -4.51
C PHE A 33 10.25 14.26 -4.87
N ASP A 34 11.41 14.33 -5.55
CA ASP A 34 12.24 13.17 -5.86
C ASP A 34 12.46 12.25 -4.63
N PRO A 35 12.79 12.77 -3.43
CA PRO A 35 13.00 11.91 -2.25
C PRO A 35 11.74 11.18 -1.78
N ILE A 36 10.54 11.70 -2.09
CA ILE A 36 9.26 11.07 -1.73
C ILE A 36 8.94 9.96 -2.72
N VAL A 37 9.19 10.17 -4.01
CA VAL A 37 8.97 9.17 -5.06
C VAL A 37 9.86 7.95 -4.86
N ASP A 38 11.08 8.15 -4.37
CA ASP A 38 12.00 7.05 -4.00
C ASP A 38 11.44 6.15 -2.89
N VAL A 39 10.54 6.67 -2.04
CA VAL A 39 9.90 5.93 -0.94
C VAL A 39 8.56 5.29 -1.36
N LEU A 40 7.90 5.76 -2.42
CA LEU A 40 6.61 5.22 -2.90
C LEU A 40 6.60 3.69 -3.13
N PRO A 41 7.67 3.02 -3.60
CA PRO A 41 7.69 1.58 -3.76
C PRO A 41 7.52 0.78 -2.45
N VAL A 42 7.69 1.41 -1.27
CA VAL A 42 7.54 0.75 0.03
C VAL A 42 6.08 0.57 0.45
N ILE A 43 5.14 1.31 -0.17
CA ILE A 43 3.72 1.36 0.21
C ILE A 43 3.07 -0.05 0.31
N PRO A 44 3.29 -1.00 -0.62
CA PRO A 44 2.73 -2.34 -0.51
C PRO A 44 3.13 -3.08 0.78
N VAL A 45 4.35 -2.87 1.26
CA VAL A 45 4.84 -3.45 2.53
C VAL A 45 4.14 -2.79 3.72
N LEU A 46 3.92 -1.47 3.68
CA LEU A 46 3.18 -0.76 4.74
C LEU A 46 1.73 -1.25 4.85
N PHE A 47 1.07 -1.56 3.74
CA PHE A 47 -0.28 -2.14 3.75
C PHE A 47 -0.32 -3.55 4.35
N LEU A 48 0.71 -4.37 4.10
CA LEU A 48 0.85 -5.68 4.75
C LEU A 48 0.98 -5.52 6.27
N LEU A 49 1.83 -4.60 6.73
CA LEU A 49 2.00 -4.34 8.16
C LEU A 49 0.72 -3.79 8.80
N LEU A 50 0.00 -2.91 8.10
CA LEU A 50 -1.28 -2.38 8.55
C LEU A 50 -2.33 -3.48 8.76
N ALA A 51 -2.33 -4.54 7.94
CA ALA A 51 -3.22 -5.68 8.13
C ALA A 51 -2.96 -6.39 9.48
N PHE A 52 -1.70 -6.54 9.90
CA PHE A 52 -1.36 -7.09 11.22
C PHE A 52 -1.73 -6.15 12.37
N VAL A 53 -1.48 -4.85 12.22
CA VAL A 53 -1.89 -3.84 13.22
C VAL A 53 -3.40 -3.87 13.41
N TRP A 54 -4.14 -3.98 12.31
CA TRP A 54 -5.58 -4.06 12.34
C TRP A 54 -6.09 -5.35 13.01
N GLN A 55 -5.51 -6.50 12.68
CA GLN A 55 -5.82 -7.77 13.36
C GLN A 55 -5.48 -7.72 14.86
N ALA A 56 -4.37 -7.08 15.24
CA ALA A 56 -4.01 -6.87 16.63
C ALA A 56 -5.01 -5.98 17.37
N SER A 57 -5.55 -4.95 16.70
CA SER A 57 -6.54 -4.02 17.26
C SER A 57 -7.88 -4.70 17.56
N VAL A 58 -8.18 -5.81 16.89
CA VAL A 58 -9.37 -6.64 17.16
C VAL A 58 -9.02 -7.93 17.93
N SER A 59 -7.82 -8.02 18.51
CA SER A 59 -7.40 -9.10 19.42
C SER A 59 -7.25 -10.49 18.77
N PHE A 60 -6.91 -10.57 17.47
CA PHE A 60 -6.68 -11.82 16.73
C PHE A 60 -7.78 -12.89 16.90
N ARG A 61 -9.03 -12.43 16.95
CA ARG A 61 -10.22 -13.29 17.05
C ARG A 61 -10.75 -13.72 15.69
#